data_AF-A0A847TFJ8-F1
#
_entry.id   AF-A0A847TFJ8-F1
#
_cell.length_a   1.000
_cell.length_b   1.000
_cell.length_c   1.000
_cell.angle_alpha   90.00
_cell.angle_beta   90.00
_cell.angle_gamma   90.00
#
_symmetry.space_group_name_H-M   'P 1'
#
loop_
_entity.id
_entity.type
_entity.pdbx_description
1 polymer ?
#
loop_
_entity_poly.entity_id
_entity_poly.type
_entity_poly.pdbx_seq_one_letter_code
_entity_poly.pdbx_strand_id
1 'polypeptide(L)'
;MKKVLEYLPLCTICLLYFGFCNLYYYYIEFGIDIYNYISSTEILLSFFPRIVIFSSTVYIGLIQMIFNQKIKNIDTSSVVEREEAGEGNVSRKAPNAALIFIAIFYAILVVGALLLTRVWHFRHYELQDWYLFASFLFLIGLLFVLKRYNELGFILNYSFVASLALVIFIGQEIGNYRRFDAERTKFGTRSIKEMSFLYNGHRVKTTDSLIFVGQTQNNIFLYDKRDSTSIMYKMGSIDSLTIK
;
A
#
# COMPACT_ATOMS: atom_id res chain seq x y z
N MET A 1 -11.60 23.63 10.65
CA MET A 1 -11.89 23.41 9.21
C MET A 1 -10.88 24.02 8.25
N LYS A 2 -10.46 25.31 8.37
CA LYS A 2 -9.49 25.94 7.44
C LYS A 2 -8.21 25.13 7.19
N LYS A 3 -7.57 24.60 8.24
CA LYS A 3 -6.37 23.75 8.11
C LYS A 3 -6.59 22.45 7.33
N VAL A 4 -7.79 21.86 7.35
CA VAL A 4 -8.09 20.61 6.62
C VAL A 4 -8.15 20.86 5.10
N LEU A 5 -8.67 22.03 4.69
CA LEU A 5 -8.68 22.43 3.28
C LEU A 5 -7.25 22.66 2.74
N GLU A 6 -6.32 23.13 3.56
CA GLU A 6 -4.92 23.34 3.17
C GLU A 6 -4.18 22.02 2.88
N TYR A 7 -4.55 20.92 3.55
CA TYR A 7 -3.98 19.59 3.31
C TYR A 7 -4.68 18.81 2.19
N LEU A 8 -5.81 19.31 1.67
CA LEU A 8 -6.59 18.62 0.64
C LEU A 8 -5.75 18.31 -0.62
N PRO A 9 -4.94 19.23 -1.18
CA PRO A 9 -4.11 18.93 -2.36
C PRO A 9 -3.09 17.82 -2.07
N LEU A 10 -2.47 17.82 -0.89
CA LEU A 10 -1.49 16.81 -0.49
C LEU A 10 -2.16 15.43 -0.34
N CYS A 11 -3.34 15.38 0.28
CA CYS A 11 -4.12 14.15 0.38
C CYS A 11 -4.49 13.61 -1.00
N THR A 12 -4.92 14.47 -1.93
CA THR A 12 -5.24 14.07 -3.31
C THR A 12 -4.02 13.48 -4.03
N ILE A 13 -2.85 14.09 -3.90
CA ILE A 13 -1.60 13.56 -4.49
C ILE A 13 -1.26 12.18 -3.91
N CYS A 14 -1.38 12.01 -2.58
CA CYS A 14 -1.13 10.72 -1.94
C CYS A 14 -2.12 9.64 -2.42
N LEU A 15 -3.40 9.99 -2.53
CA LEU A 15 -4.43 9.08 -3.03
C LEU A 15 -4.20 8.69 -4.49
N LEU A 16 -3.80 9.63 -5.34
CA LEU A 16 -3.40 9.35 -6.72
C LEU A 16 -2.22 8.40 -6.78
N TYR A 17 -1.19 8.64 -5.97
CA TYR A 17 -0.02 7.77 -5.87
C TYR A 17 -0.42 6.35 -5.41
N PHE A 18 -1.27 6.21 -4.40
CA PHE A 18 -1.76 4.92 -3.92
C PHE A 18 -2.63 4.18 -4.94
N GLY A 19 -3.54 4.88 -5.62
CA GLY A 19 -4.34 4.32 -6.71
C GLY A 19 -3.46 3.84 -7.86
N PHE A 20 -2.45 4.63 -8.22
CA PHE A 20 -1.48 4.23 -9.22
C PHE A 20 -0.70 2.99 -8.80
N CYS A 21 -0.13 2.95 -7.59
CA CYS A 21 0.55 1.75 -7.07
C CYS A 21 -0.37 0.52 -7.10
N ASN A 22 -1.64 0.70 -6.72
CA ASN A 22 -2.62 -0.39 -6.67
C ASN A 22 -2.84 -1.07 -8.04
N LEU A 23 -2.79 -0.29 -9.10
CA LEU A 23 -2.93 -0.77 -10.48
C LEU A 23 -1.60 -1.23 -11.05
N TYR A 24 -0.59 -0.37 -11.02
CA TYR A 24 0.71 -0.59 -11.65
C TYR A 24 1.32 -1.92 -11.21
N TYR A 25 1.42 -2.17 -9.90
CA TYR A 25 2.04 -3.40 -9.38
C TYR A 25 1.24 -4.67 -9.66
N TYR A 26 -0.06 -4.56 -9.93
CA TYR A 26 -0.85 -5.71 -10.36
C TYR A 26 -0.62 -6.03 -11.85
N TYR A 27 -0.66 -5.02 -12.72
CA TYR A 27 -0.60 -5.21 -14.17
C TYR A 27 0.82 -5.50 -14.68
N ILE A 28 1.85 -4.97 -14.02
CA ILE A 28 3.25 -5.19 -14.42
C ILE A 28 3.66 -6.67 -14.29
N GLU A 29 3.05 -7.44 -13.40
CA GLU A 29 3.27 -8.90 -13.26
C GLU A 29 2.77 -9.71 -14.47
N PHE A 30 1.89 -9.11 -15.27
CA PHE A 30 1.44 -9.63 -16.56
C PHE A 30 2.19 -8.99 -17.74
N GLY A 31 3.21 -8.16 -17.48
CA GLY A 31 3.95 -7.43 -18.51
C GLY A 31 3.14 -6.30 -19.16
N ILE A 32 2.12 -5.79 -18.49
CA ILE A 32 1.27 -4.71 -18.99
C ILE A 32 1.70 -3.40 -18.33
N ASP A 33 2.21 -2.47 -19.14
CA ASP A 33 2.43 -1.09 -18.69
C ASP A 33 1.11 -0.31 -18.69
N ILE A 34 0.34 -0.47 -17.61
CA ILE A 34 -1.03 0.05 -17.47
C ILE A 34 -1.12 1.57 -17.61
N TYR A 35 -0.01 2.30 -17.38
CA TYR A 35 0.05 3.75 -17.51
C TYR A 35 -0.40 4.22 -18.91
N ASN A 36 -0.07 3.46 -19.96
CA ASN A 36 -0.41 3.81 -21.34
C ASN A 36 -1.88 3.59 -21.70
N TYR A 37 -2.66 2.96 -20.82
CA TYR A 37 -4.01 2.47 -21.13
C TYR A 37 -5.09 2.95 -20.17
N ILE A 38 -4.71 3.72 -19.14
CA ILE A 38 -5.60 4.16 -18.08
C ILE A 38 -5.73 5.69 -18.05
N SER A 39 -6.95 6.17 -17.81
CA SER A 39 -7.22 7.58 -17.58
C SER A 39 -6.94 8.02 -16.14
N SER A 40 -6.62 9.30 -15.92
CA SER A 40 -6.46 9.85 -14.58
C SER A 40 -7.69 9.65 -13.69
N THR A 41 -8.90 9.65 -14.29
CA THR A 41 -10.16 9.39 -13.58
C THR A 41 -10.24 7.95 -13.09
N GLU A 42 -9.79 6.97 -13.87
CA GLU A 42 -9.75 5.58 -13.44
C GLU A 42 -8.71 5.35 -12.34
N ILE A 43 -7.57 6.03 -12.39
CA ILE A 43 -6.59 6.03 -11.29
C ILE A 43 -7.25 6.55 -10.02
N LEU A 44 -7.98 7.67 -10.11
CA LEU A 44 -8.71 8.22 -8.97
C LEU A 44 -9.70 7.22 -8.41
N LEU A 45 -10.51 6.54 -9.25
CA LEU A 45 -11.51 5.55 -8.81
C LEU A 45 -10.89 4.22 -8.33
N SER A 46 -9.65 3.92 -8.72
CA SER A 46 -8.94 2.71 -8.29
C SER A 46 -8.57 2.71 -6.80
N PHE A 47 -8.92 3.77 -6.06
CA PHE A 47 -8.82 3.87 -4.60
C PHE A 47 -9.96 3.20 -3.82
N PHE A 48 -11.07 2.86 -4.47
CA PHE A 48 -12.21 2.19 -3.80
C PHE A 48 -11.96 0.75 -3.32
N PRO A 49 -10.97 -0.04 -3.81
CA PRO A 49 -10.64 -1.34 -3.23
C PRO A 49 -10.27 -1.23 -1.75
N ARG A 50 -10.75 -2.20 -0.95
CA ARG A 50 -10.67 -2.20 0.53
C ARG A 50 -9.27 -1.94 1.10
N ILE A 51 -8.21 -2.34 0.39
CA ILE A 51 -6.81 -2.15 0.81
C ILE A 51 -6.45 -0.66 0.91
N VAL A 52 -6.93 0.18 -0.02
CA VAL A 52 -6.65 1.62 -0.04
C VAL A 52 -7.50 2.35 0.99
N ILE A 53 -8.74 1.92 1.19
CA ILE A 53 -9.61 2.44 2.27
C ILE A 53 -9.00 2.12 3.65
N PHE A 54 -8.54 0.89 3.83
CA PHE A 54 -7.91 0.47 5.08
C PHE A 54 -6.59 1.23 5.33
N SER A 55 -5.69 1.30 4.34
CA SER A 55 -4.42 2.02 4.49
C SER A 55 -4.61 3.52 4.69
N SER A 56 -5.60 4.13 4.03
CA SER A 56 -5.95 5.55 4.24
C SER A 56 -6.54 5.79 5.62
N THR A 57 -7.35 4.87 6.15
CA THR A 57 -7.90 4.97 7.51
C THR A 57 -6.81 4.88 8.56
N VAL A 58 -5.88 3.92 8.40
CA VAL A 58 -4.69 3.80 9.28
C VAL A 58 -3.85 5.08 9.21
N TYR A 59 -3.60 5.61 8.00
CA TYR A 59 -2.85 6.86 7.81
C TYR A 59 -3.49 8.04 8.53
N ILE A 60 -4.81 8.24 8.37
CA ILE A 60 -5.55 9.31 9.05
C ILE A 60 -5.47 9.15 10.57
N GLY A 61 -5.62 7.92 11.09
CA GLY A 61 -5.51 7.64 12.52
C GLY A 61 -4.12 7.95 13.09
N LEU A 62 -3.06 7.57 12.37
CA LEU A 62 -1.67 7.87 12.76
C LEU A 62 -1.41 9.37 12.79
N ILE A 63 -1.84 10.10 11.75
CA ILE A 63 -1.71 11.55 11.68
C ILE A 63 -2.48 12.23 12.82
N GLN A 64 -3.74 11.84 13.08
CA GLN A 64 -4.52 12.41 14.17
C GLN A 64 -3.85 12.18 15.53
N MET A 65 -3.27 11.00 15.76
CA MET A 65 -2.57 10.71 17.01
C MET A 65 -1.33 11.61 17.19
N ILE A 66 -0.55 11.82 16.13
CA ILE A 66 0.62 12.70 16.13
C ILE A 66 0.21 14.17 16.37
N PHE A 67 -0.84 14.66 15.68
CA PHE A 67 -1.31 16.03 15.84
C PHE A 67 -1.92 16.29 17.23
N ASN A 68 -2.70 15.37 17.79
CA ASN A 68 -3.27 15.50 19.13
C ASN A 68 -2.18 15.54 20.21
N GLN A 69 -1.10 14.76 20.05
CA GLN A 69 0.05 14.85 20.95
C GLN A 69 0.81 16.17 20.81
N LYS A 70 0.94 16.70 19.58
CA LYS A 70 1.55 18.02 19.37
C LYS A 70 0.75 19.14 20.04
N ILE A 71 -0.58 19.12 19.93
CA ILE A 71 -1.45 20.10 20.59
C ILE A 71 -1.32 20.00 22.11
N LYS A 72 -1.36 18.79 22.67
CA LYS A 72 -1.24 18.57 24.11
C LYS A 72 0.13 19.04 24.66
N ASN A 73 1.21 18.81 23.91
CA ASN A 73 2.53 19.28 24.32
C ASN A 73 2.65 20.81 24.25
N ILE A 74 2.05 21.47 23.24
CA ILE A 74 2.03 22.94 23.13
C ILE A 74 1.29 23.58 24.32
N ASP A 75 0.14 23.03 24.71
CA ASP A 75 -0.63 23.51 25.87
C ASP A 75 0.08 23.24 27.21
N THR A 76 0.92 22.22 27.28
CA THR A 76 1.69 21.93 28.51
C THR A 76 2.92 22.82 28.62
N SER A 77 3.58 23.13 27.50
CA SER A 77 4.73 24.06 27.49
C SER A 77 4.37 25.51 27.81
N SER A 78 3.15 25.97 27.53
CA SER A 78 2.70 27.32 27.89
C SER A 78 2.32 27.48 29.38
N VAL A 79 2.11 26.37 30.10
CA VAL A 79 1.82 26.37 31.54
C VAL A 79 3.09 26.18 32.37
N VAL A 80 4.11 25.48 31.85
CA VAL A 80 5.36 25.14 32.57
C VAL A 80 6.45 26.22 32.47
N GLU A 81 6.35 27.20 31.56
CA GLU A 81 7.33 28.31 31.48
C GLU A 81 7.37 29.26 32.71
N ARG A 82 6.57 29.02 33.76
CA ARG A 82 6.62 29.79 35.02
C ARG A 82 7.22 29.06 36.22
N GLU A 83 7.44 27.75 36.16
CA GLU A 83 8.01 27.00 37.27
C GLU A 83 9.12 26.07 36.77
N GLU A 84 10.28 26.18 37.40
CA GLU A 84 11.46 25.31 37.25
C GLU A 84 12.52 25.73 36.20
N ALA A 85 13.20 26.83 36.55
CA ALA A 85 14.67 26.79 36.56
C ALA A 85 15.13 25.71 37.56
N GLY A 86 15.33 24.48 37.08
CA GLY A 86 15.81 23.36 37.88
C GLY A 86 16.54 22.35 36.98
N GLU A 87 17.85 22.23 37.19
CA GLU A 87 18.71 21.26 36.52
C GLU A 87 18.19 19.83 36.66
N GLY A 88 18.17 19.08 35.55
CA GLY A 88 17.76 17.69 35.56
C GLY A 88 18.07 16.96 34.25
N ASN A 89 19.37 16.85 33.92
CA ASN A 89 19.94 15.91 32.96
C ASN A 89 19.09 15.59 31.71
N VAL A 90 19.26 16.41 30.66
CA VAL A 90 18.97 15.97 29.29
C VAL A 90 20.00 14.89 28.95
N SER A 91 19.71 13.67 29.36
CA SER A 91 20.43 12.47 28.97
C SER A 91 20.33 12.35 27.45
N ARG A 92 21.36 12.86 26.74
CA ARG A 92 21.70 12.50 25.36
C ARG A 92 22.03 11.00 25.29
N LYS A 93 21.05 10.13 25.53
CA LYS A 93 21.17 8.69 25.28
C LYS A 93 20.40 8.34 24.02
N ALA A 94 21.17 8.51 22.94
CA ALA A 94 21.17 7.84 21.66
C ALA A 94 19.82 7.62 20.94
N PRO A 95 19.65 8.15 19.70
CA PRO A 95 18.54 7.81 18.78
C PRO A 95 18.59 6.35 18.26
N ASN A 96 19.19 5.45 19.04
CA ASN A 96 19.46 4.08 18.64
C ASN A 96 18.30 3.15 18.96
N ALA A 97 17.39 3.50 19.88
CA ALA A 97 16.31 2.59 20.28
C ALA A 97 15.33 2.31 19.12
N ALA A 98 14.91 3.35 18.39
CA ALA A 98 14.09 3.19 17.20
C ALA A 98 14.81 2.40 16.09
N LEU A 99 16.10 2.69 15.86
CA LEU A 99 16.92 1.98 14.87
C LEU A 99 17.11 0.49 15.23
N ILE A 100 17.37 0.20 16.51
CA ILE A 100 17.48 -1.17 17.01
C ILE A 100 16.14 -1.90 16.87
N PHE A 101 15.02 -1.25 17.20
CA PHE A 101 13.69 -1.81 16.98
C PHE A 101 13.44 -2.14 15.50
N ILE A 102 13.76 -1.21 14.60
CA ILE A 102 13.61 -1.42 13.15
C ILE A 102 14.45 -2.63 12.70
N ALA A 103 15.71 -2.71 13.13
CA ALA A 103 16.60 -3.81 12.78
C ALA A 103 16.11 -5.16 13.31
N ILE A 104 15.70 -5.23 14.58
CA ILE A 104 15.16 -6.44 15.20
C ILE A 104 13.86 -6.87 14.52
N PHE A 105 12.95 -5.92 14.27
CA PHE A 105 11.68 -6.21 13.62
C PHE A 105 11.87 -6.77 12.22
N TYR A 106 12.76 -6.18 11.43
CA TYR A 106 13.08 -6.65 10.09
C TYR A 106 13.73 -8.05 10.11
N ALA A 107 14.62 -8.32 11.08
CA ALA A 107 15.19 -9.65 11.27
C ALA A 107 14.09 -10.70 11.59
N ILE A 108 13.14 -10.37 12.48
CA ILE A 108 12.00 -11.23 12.79
C ILE A 108 11.14 -11.49 11.54
N LEU A 109 10.87 -10.44 10.75
CA LEU A 109 10.13 -10.57 9.49
C LEU A 109 10.80 -11.53 8.50
N VAL A 110 12.11 -11.34 8.26
CA VAL A 110 12.87 -12.17 7.32
C VAL A 110 12.93 -13.62 7.80
N VAL A 111 13.25 -13.84 9.08
CA VAL A 111 13.29 -15.19 9.65
C VAL A 111 11.91 -15.84 9.63
N GLY A 112 10.86 -15.11 9.99
CA GLY A 112 9.47 -15.59 9.93
C GLY A 112 9.06 -16.00 8.53
N ALA A 113 9.34 -15.15 7.53
CA ALA A 113 9.07 -15.44 6.12
C ALA A 113 9.85 -16.68 5.63
N LEU A 114 11.13 -16.82 5.99
CA LEU A 114 11.94 -17.98 5.65
C LEU A 114 11.39 -19.27 6.30
N LEU A 115 10.94 -19.21 7.55
CA LEU A 115 10.31 -20.36 8.21
C LEU A 115 8.99 -20.73 7.54
N LEU A 116 8.12 -19.75 7.28
CA LEU A 116 6.83 -19.96 6.62
C LEU A 116 7.01 -20.58 5.22
N THR A 117 7.95 -20.06 4.42
CA THR A 117 8.19 -20.55 3.06
C THR A 117 8.92 -21.89 3.03
N ARG A 118 9.92 -22.11 3.90
CA ARG A 118 10.79 -23.30 3.83
C ARG A 118 10.30 -24.48 4.68
N VAL A 119 9.66 -24.22 5.82
CA VAL A 119 9.18 -25.28 6.72
C VAL A 119 7.74 -25.64 6.37
N TRP A 120 6.87 -24.64 6.25
CA TRP A 120 5.45 -24.87 5.99
C TRP A 120 5.06 -24.80 4.51
N HIS A 121 6.03 -24.58 3.62
CA HIS A 121 5.84 -24.59 2.16
C HIS A 121 4.77 -23.59 1.67
N PHE A 122 4.51 -22.53 2.45
CA PHE A 122 3.65 -21.45 2.00
C PHE A 122 4.26 -20.77 0.79
N ARG A 123 3.43 -20.54 -0.23
CA ARG A 123 3.85 -19.75 -1.39
C ARG A 123 3.87 -18.27 -1.00
N HIS A 124 4.72 -17.48 -1.66
CA HIS A 124 4.89 -16.06 -1.31
C HIS A 124 3.56 -15.28 -1.32
N TYR A 125 2.68 -15.54 -2.29
CA TYR A 125 1.37 -14.90 -2.35
C TYR A 125 0.38 -15.33 -1.25
N GLU A 126 0.59 -16.48 -0.59
CA GLU A 126 -0.25 -16.93 0.53
C GLU A 126 0.09 -16.19 1.83
N LEU A 127 1.28 -15.58 1.89
CA LEU A 127 1.76 -14.78 3.01
C LEU A 127 1.33 -13.31 2.92
N GLN A 128 0.55 -12.95 1.89
CA GLN A 128 0.09 -11.59 1.64
C GLN A 128 -0.57 -10.95 2.86
N ASP A 129 -1.52 -11.65 3.50
CA ASP A 129 -2.22 -11.14 4.69
C ASP A 129 -1.29 -11.06 5.92
N TRP A 130 -0.32 -11.98 6.00
CA TRP A 130 0.68 -11.99 7.08
C TRP A 130 1.63 -10.79 6.98
N TYR A 131 2.12 -10.47 5.78
CA TYR A 131 2.96 -9.28 5.56
C TYR A 131 2.20 -8.01 5.90
N LEU A 132 0.94 -7.88 5.44
CA LEU A 132 0.12 -6.71 5.75
C LEU A 132 -0.09 -6.55 7.26
N PHE A 133 -0.39 -7.66 7.96
CA PHE A 133 -0.55 -7.66 9.41
C PHE A 133 0.74 -7.29 10.14
N ALA A 134 1.88 -7.84 9.70
CA ALA A 134 3.18 -7.52 10.29
C ALA A 134 3.56 -6.05 10.05
N SER A 135 3.32 -5.50 8.87
CA SER A 135 3.54 -4.07 8.56
C SER A 135 2.68 -3.15 9.44
N PHE A 136 1.46 -3.57 9.80
CA PHE A 136 0.64 -2.85 10.76
C PHE A 136 1.23 -2.89 12.18
N LEU A 137 1.66 -4.08 12.64
CA LEU A 137 2.33 -4.24 13.94
C LEU A 137 3.64 -3.44 14.02
N PHE A 138 4.39 -3.37 12.91
CA PHE A 138 5.58 -2.55 12.80
C PHE A 138 5.30 -1.08 13.13
N LEU A 139 4.28 -0.51 12.49
CA LEU A 139 3.91 0.90 12.69
C LEU A 139 3.50 1.17 14.15
N ILE A 140 2.70 0.28 14.74
CA ILE A 140 2.31 0.40 16.15
C ILE A 140 3.53 0.32 17.07
N GLY A 141 4.39 -0.68 16.87
CA GLY A 141 5.58 -0.89 17.68
C GLY A 141 6.57 0.27 17.56
N LEU A 142 6.76 0.78 16.34
CA LEU A 142 7.61 1.94 16.08
C LEU A 142 7.10 3.16 16.86
N LEU A 143 5.81 3.48 16.78
CA LEU A 143 5.21 4.57 17.54
C LEU A 143 5.35 4.38 19.06
N PHE A 144 5.18 3.16 19.55
CA PHE A 144 5.35 2.86 20.97
C PHE A 144 6.79 3.12 21.43
N VAL A 145 7.79 2.65 20.67
CA VAL A 145 9.21 2.89 20.95
C VAL A 145 9.50 4.39 20.94
N LEU A 146 9.09 5.10 19.90
CA LEU A 146 9.30 6.55 19.79
C LEU A 146 8.69 7.31 20.96
N LYS A 147 7.49 6.92 21.40
CA LYS A 147 6.85 7.51 22.57
C LYS A 147 7.59 7.18 23.86
N ARG A 148 8.00 5.92 24.06
CA ARG A 148 8.64 5.44 25.28
C ARG A 148 9.99 6.12 25.53
N TYR A 149 10.74 6.38 24.46
CA TYR A 149 12.06 7.01 24.52
C TYR A 149 12.04 8.53 24.30
N ASN A 150 10.84 9.14 24.26
CA ASN A 150 10.65 10.58 24.03
C ASN A 150 11.29 11.10 22.72
N GLU A 151 11.43 10.22 21.72
CA GLU A 151 11.99 10.54 20.39
C GLU A 151 10.92 11.09 19.44
N LEU A 152 9.66 11.19 19.87
CA LEU A 152 8.59 11.80 19.08
C LEU A 152 8.93 13.24 18.66
N GLY A 153 9.66 13.99 19.50
CA GLY A 153 10.14 15.33 19.15
C GLY A 153 11.01 15.35 17.90
N PHE A 154 11.84 14.33 17.69
CA PHE A 154 12.67 14.19 16.50
C PHE A 154 11.80 14.05 15.24
N ILE A 155 10.79 13.18 15.26
CA ILE A 155 9.86 12.99 14.13
C ILE A 155 9.04 14.25 13.87
N LEU A 156 8.60 14.94 14.92
CA LEU A 156 7.84 16.18 14.80
C LEU A 156 8.69 17.31 14.18
N ASN A 157 10.00 17.35 14.48
CA ASN A 157 10.93 18.32 13.90
C ASN A 157 11.18 18.04 12.40
N TYR A 158 11.16 16.77 11.99
CA TYR A 158 11.28 16.35 10.59
C TYR A 158 9.94 15.87 10.00
N SER A 159 8.84 16.52 10.38
CA SER A 159 7.48 16.04 10.08
C SER A 159 7.20 15.84 8.59
N PHE A 160 7.78 16.67 7.71
CA PHE A 160 7.69 16.49 6.26
C PHE A 160 8.37 15.20 5.78
N VAL A 161 9.60 14.93 6.24
CA VAL A 161 10.36 13.73 5.87
C VAL A 161 9.67 12.47 6.40
N ALA A 162 9.18 12.52 7.64
CA ALA A 162 8.42 11.43 8.25
C ALA A 162 7.12 11.14 7.48
N SER A 163 6.41 12.18 7.05
CA SER A 163 5.21 12.05 6.21
C SER A 163 5.53 11.40 4.86
N LEU A 164 6.58 11.88 4.17
CA LEU A 164 7.01 11.31 2.89
C LEU A 164 7.42 9.84 3.03
N ALA A 165 8.19 9.51 4.07
CA ALA A 165 8.59 8.13 4.36
C ALA A 165 7.37 7.23 4.61
N LEU A 166 6.36 7.72 5.33
CA LEU A 166 5.12 6.98 5.57
C LEU A 166 4.32 6.76 4.28
N VAL A 167 4.24 7.76 3.40
CA VAL A 167 3.58 7.64 2.09
C VAL A 167 4.29 6.58 1.23
N ILE A 168 5.63 6.63 1.15
CA ILE A 168 6.41 5.63 0.40
C ILE A 168 6.20 4.23 1.00
N PHE A 169 6.25 4.10 2.32
CA PHE A 169 6.01 2.83 3.01
C PHE A 169 4.63 2.25 2.68
N ILE A 170 3.56 3.05 2.80
CA ILE A 170 2.21 2.60 2.47
C ILE A 170 2.08 2.24 0.99
N GLY A 171 2.66 3.02 0.08
CA GLY A 171 2.67 2.74 -1.35
C GLY A 171 3.35 1.40 -1.67
N GLN A 172 4.47 1.11 -0.98
CA GLN A 172 5.18 -0.16 -1.12
C GLN A 172 4.34 -1.34 -0.62
N GLU A 173 3.65 -1.20 0.51
CA GLU A 173 2.77 -2.26 1.04
C GLU A 173 1.59 -2.54 0.11
N ILE A 174 0.97 -1.49 -0.45
CA ILE A 174 -0.05 -1.65 -1.50
C ILE A 174 0.54 -2.37 -2.71
N GLY A 175 1.74 -1.98 -3.15
CA GLY A 175 2.41 -2.59 -4.28
C GLY A 175 2.68 -4.08 -4.08
N ASN A 176 3.29 -4.44 -2.96
CA ASN A 176 3.56 -5.83 -2.57
C ASN A 176 2.26 -6.65 -2.52
N TYR A 177 1.21 -6.11 -1.88
CA TYR A 177 -0.09 -6.77 -1.80
C TYR A 177 -0.66 -7.04 -3.19
N ARG A 178 -0.61 -6.07 -4.10
CA ARG A 178 -1.16 -6.20 -5.45
C ARG A 178 -0.35 -7.11 -6.34
N ARG A 179 0.97 -7.14 -6.16
CA ARG A 179 1.86 -8.11 -6.79
C ARG A 179 1.47 -9.55 -6.42
N PHE A 180 1.27 -9.81 -5.13
CA PHE A 180 0.83 -11.12 -4.67
C PHE A 180 -0.58 -11.51 -5.17
N ASP A 181 -1.51 -10.55 -5.28
CA ASP A 181 -2.83 -10.82 -5.89
C ASP A 181 -2.72 -11.18 -7.38
N ALA A 182 -1.78 -10.56 -8.11
CA ALA A 182 -1.50 -10.88 -9.50
C ALA A 182 -0.90 -12.29 -9.63
N GLU A 183 0.09 -12.63 -8.81
CA GLU A 183 0.66 -13.99 -8.75
C GLU A 183 -0.41 -15.04 -8.45
N ARG A 184 -1.27 -14.78 -7.46
CA ARG A 184 -2.37 -15.67 -7.09
C ARG A 184 -3.33 -15.93 -8.27
N THR A 185 -3.56 -14.91 -9.09
CA THR A 185 -4.38 -15.00 -10.31
C THR A 185 -3.65 -15.79 -11.41
N LYS A 186 -2.36 -15.51 -11.61
CA LYS A 186 -1.50 -16.19 -12.59
C LYS A 186 -1.37 -17.69 -12.32
N PHE A 187 -1.26 -18.09 -11.05
CA PHE A 187 -1.13 -19.49 -10.65
C PHE A 187 -2.48 -20.22 -10.43
N GLY A 188 -3.61 -19.58 -10.74
CA GLY A 188 -4.93 -20.26 -10.81
C GLY A 188 -5.59 -20.56 -9.45
N THR A 189 -5.09 -19.99 -8.35
CA THR A 189 -5.68 -20.15 -7.00
C THR A 189 -6.90 -19.28 -6.73
N ARG A 190 -7.34 -18.49 -7.72
CA ARG A 190 -8.56 -17.65 -7.67
C ARG A 190 -9.51 -18.13 -8.76
N SER A 191 -10.82 -18.13 -8.50
CA SER A 191 -11.82 -18.49 -9.52
C SER A 191 -11.62 -17.61 -10.74
N ILE A 192 -11.31 -18.22 -11.88
CA ILE A 192 -11.12 -17.51 -13.14
C ILE A 192 -12.47 -16.88 -13.49
N LYS A 193 -12.52 -15.56 -13.65
CA LYS A 193 -13.71 -14.91 -14.17
C LYS A 193 -13.92 -15.40 -15.61
N GLU A 194 -15.07 -16.02 -15.86
CA GLU A 194 -15.38 -16.49 -17.20
C GLU A 194 -15.83 -15.30 -18.04
N MET A 195 -15.10 -15.03 -19.12
CA MET A 195 -15.40 -13.96 -20.04
C MET A 195 -15.48 -14.52 -21.46
N SER A 196 -16.49 -14.10 -22.21
CA SER A 196 -16.59 -14.41 -23.64
C SER A 196 -17.05 -13.19 -24.40
N PHE A 197 -16.43 -12.93 -25.55
CA PHE A 197 -16.81 -11.83 -26.43
C PHE A 197 -16.47 -12.14 -27.89
N LEU A 198 -17.04 -11.38 -28.82
CA LEU A 198 -16.69 -11.40 -30.24
C LEU A 198 -15.73 -10.25 -30.53
N TYR A 199 -14.66 -10.53 -31.28
CA TYR A 199 -13.69 -9.55 -31.73
C TYR A 199 -13.33 -9.85 -33.19
N ASN A 200 -13.59 -8.91 -34.09
CA ASN A 200 -13.40 -9.08 -35.54
C ASN A 200 -14.03 -10.39 -36.08
N GLY A 201 -15.24 -10.73 -35.62
CA GLY A 201 -15.96 -11.95 -36.02
C GLY A 201 -15.48 -13.25 -35.34
N HIS A 202 -14.40 -13.22 -34.56
CA HIS A 202 -13.90 -14.37 -33.82
C HIS A 202 -14.33 -14.33 -32.36
N ARG A 203 -14.82 -15.47 -31.85
CA ARG A 203 -15.19 -15.58 -30.43
C ARG A 203 -13.95 -15.82 -29.59
N VAL A 204 -13.65 -14.88 -28.70
CA VAL A 204 -12.65 -15.03 -27.65
C VAL A 204 -13.36 -15.49 -26.38
N LYS A 205 -12.80 -16.49 -25.69
CA LYS A 205 -13.31 -16.98 -24.41
C LYS A 205 -12.13 -17.27 -23.48
N THR A 206 -12.25 -16.88 -22.22
CA THR A 206 -11.26 -17.27 -21.21
C THR A 206 -11.29 -18.78 -20.97
N THR A 207 -10.11 -19.32 -20.67
CA THR A 207 -9.85 -20.74 -20.41
C THR A 207 -8.86 -20.85 -19.26
N ASP A 208 -8.49 -22.08 -18.89
CA ASP A 208 -7.42 -22.30 -17.89
C ASP A 208 -6.07 -21.74 -18.32
N SER A 209 -5.83 -21.63 -19.63
CA SER A 209 -4.62 -21.03 -20.21
C SER A 209 -4.77 -19.54 -20.50
N LEU A 210 -5.96 -19.07 -20.87
CA LEU A 210 -6.22 -17.66 -21.20
C LEU A 210 -7.05 -16.98 -20.10
N ILE A 211 -6.37 -16.27 -19.21
CA ILE A 211 -6.99 -15.67 -18.02
C ILE A 211 -7.40 -14.22 -18.30
N PHE A 212 -8.56 -13.81 -17.78
CA PHE A 212 -8.89 -12.39 -17.68
C PHE A 212 -8.08 -11.72 -16.56
N VAL A 213 -7.28 -10.71 -16.93
CA VAL A 213 -6.47 -9.93 -15.99
C VAL A 213 -7.26 -8.76 -15.43
N GLY A 214 -7.95 -8.03 -16.32
CA GLY A 214 -8.69 -6.83 -15.99
C GLY A 214 -9.12 -6.05 -17.23
N GLN A 215 -9.77 -4.91 -17.02
CA GLN A 215 -10.21 -4.02 -18.09
C GLN A 215 -10.05 -2.57 -17.66
N THR A 216 -9.76 -1.70 -18.63
CA THR A 216 -9.95 -0.24 -18.52
C THR A 216 -11.19 0.16 -19.34
N GLN A 217 -11.52 1.45 -19.36
CA GLN A 217 -12.59 2.00 -20.18
C GLN A 217 -12.46 1.63 -21.66
N ASN A 218 -11.22 1.52 -22.16
CA ASN A 218 -10.95 1.36 -23.58
C ASN A 218 -10.37 -0.01 -23.95
N ASN A 219 -9.91 -0.81 -22.99
CA ASN A 219 -9.17 -2.04 -23.28
C ASN A 219 -9.53 -3.18 -22.33
N ILE A 220 -9.54 -4.41 -22.85
CA ILE A 220 -9.57 -5.66 -22.09
C ILE A 220 -8.19 -6.31 -22.17
N PHE A 221 -7.72 -6.81 -21.04
CA PHE A 221 -6.44 -7.49 -20.92
C PHE A 221 -6.64 -8.96 -20.56
N LEU A 222 -6.14 -9.83 -21.41
CA LEU A 222 -6.06 -11.27 -21.17
C LEU A 222 -4.60 -11.68 -21.06
N TYR A 223 -4.31 -12.74 -20.31
CA TYR A 223 -2.98 -13.31 -20.17
C TYR A 223 -2.98 -14.76 -20.63
N ASP A 224 -2.16 -15.10 -21.63
CA ASP A 224 -1.95 -16.49 -22.03
C ASP A 224 -0.79 -17.10 -21.22
N LYS A 225 -1.11 -18.06 -20.36
CA LYS A 225 -0.13 -18.78 -19.53
C LYS A 225 0.85 -19.61 -20.36
N ARG A 226 0.46 -20.06 -21.56
CA ARG A 226 1.30 -20.94 -22.39
C ARG A 226 2.52 -20.19 -22.91
N ASP A 227 2.28 -18.99 -23.43
CA ASP A 227 3.31 -18.14 -24.02
C ASP A 227 3.85 -17.12 -23.02
N SER A 228 3.26 -17.04 -21.82
CA SER A 228 3.56 -16.04 -20.81
C SER A 228 3.41 -14.59 -21.30
N THR A 229 2.49 -14.35 -22.23
CA THR A 229 2.24 -13.04 -22.85
C THR A 229 0.85 -12.50 -22.54
N SER A 230 0.72 -11.18 -22.55
CA SER A 230 -0.55 -10.49 -22.43
C SER A 230 -1.10 -10.06 -23.79
N ILE A 231 -2.40 -10.26 -23.98
CA ILE A 231 -3.14 -9.89 -25.18
C ILE A 231 -4.11 -8.77 -24.80
N MET A 232 -4.09 -7.71 -25.60
CA MET A 232 -4.95 -6.54 -25.42
C MET A 232 -6.00 -6.48 -26.52
N TYR A 233 -7.26 -6.30 -26.13
CA TYR A 233 -8.37 -6.07 -27.03
C TYR A 233 -8.97 -4.69 -26.80
N LYS A 234 -9.17 -3.92 -27.87
CA LYS A 234 -9.82 -2.61 -27.79
C LYS A 234 -11.33 -2.77 -27.63
N MET A 235 -11.89 -2.13 -26.62
CA MET A 235 -13.30 -2.25 -26.26
C MET A 235 -14.24 -1.82 -27.39
N GLY A 236 -13.85 -0.81 -28.18
CA GLY A 236 -14.63 -0.33 -29.33
C GLY A 236 -14.74 -1.31 -30.51
N SER A 237 -14.00 -2.42 -30.48
CA SER A 237 -14.06 -3.48 -31.50
C SER A 237 -14.61 -4.80 -30.94
N ILE A 238 -15.18 -4.75 -29.73
CA ILE A 238 -15.76 -5.91 -29.05
C ILE A 238 -17.28 -5.87 -29.18
N ASP A 239 -17.84 -6.97 -29.67
CA ASP A 239 -19.28 -7.21 -29.68
C ASP A 239 -19.66 -8.25 -28.62
N SER A 240 -20.84 -8.11 -28.02
CA SER A 240 -21.47 -9.13 -27.16
C SER A 240 -20.64 -9.60 -25.94
N LEU A 241 -20.01 -8.68 -25.22
CA LEU A 241 -19.25 -9.00 -24.00
C LEU A 241 -20.14 -9.64 -22.92
N THR A 242 -19.78 -10.85 -22.50
CA THR A 242 -20.42 -11.59 -21.41
C THR A 242 -19.40 -11.90 -20.33
N ILE A 243 -19.70 -11.54 -19.07
CA ILE A 243 -18.87 -11.83 -17.89
C ILE A 243 -19.71 -12.62 -16.90
N LYS A 244 -19.21 -13.77 -16.45
CA LYS A 244 -19.85 -14.62 -15.44
C LYS A 244 -18.98 -14.73 -14.18
#